data_AF-A0A7T5VFI1-F1
#
_entry.id   AF-A0A7T5VFI1-F1
#
_cell.length_a   1.000
_cell.length_b   1.000
_cell.length_c   1.000
_cell.angle_alpha   90.00
_cell.angle_beta   90.00
_cell.angle_gamma   90.00
#
_symmetry.space_group_name_H-M   'P 1'
#
loop_
_entity.id
_entity.type
_entity.pdbx_description
1 polymer ?
#
loop_
_entity_poly.entity_id
_entity_poly.type
_entity_poly.pdbx_seq_one_letter_code
_entity_poly.pdbx_strand_id
1 'polypeptide(L)'
;MQYGMIIDVDKCVGCHACVIACKAEWEVPTQFDRNWVHRLGPSLTSDGMAATYYPGLCNHCEIPVCVPVCPADPVNVTFKDAKTGKTVTMEISATWKDPFNGTVQVDRERCIGCGACAEACPYDARFIDESLKDDTSLGKVDKCTYCMPRVAEGLEPACVQTCLARARIFGDLDDPNSEVSQYVKKGAVGLTSKAVQIGPHGLYYASKKGDMELLMQAAPQEMPKVSLRRSMLTRLTVAAQTHMKEIGLLGLAGGLLVQSVQDDDKE
;
A
#
# COMPACT_ATOMS: atom_id res chain seq x y z
N MET A 1 3.37 -17.94 7.14
CA MET A 1 4.23 -16.81 7.54
C MET A 1 3.33 -15.61 7.45
N GLN A 2 3.12 -14.83 8.48
CA GLN A 2 2.32 -13.61 8.40
C GLN A 2 3.26 -12.45 8.69
N TYR A 3 3.56 -11.61 7.70
CA TYR A 3 4.51 -10.54 7.94
C TYR A 3 3.89 -9.43 8.78
N GLY A 4 4.66 -8.99 9.77
CA GLY A 4 4.32 -7.87 10.63
C GLY A 4 5.49 -6.94 10.87
N MET A 5 5.16 -5.75 11.34
CA MET A 5 6.05 -4.68 11.72
C MET A 5 5.62 -4.14 13.09
N ILE A 6 6.59 -3.98 13.98
CA ILE A 6 6.45 -3.23 15.22
C ILE A 6 7.10 -1.87 15.04
N ILE A 7 6.45 -0.85 15.61
CA ILE A 7 7.04 0.47 15.83
C ILE A 7 7.11 0.71 17.34
N ASP A 8 8.32 0.59 17.87
CA ASP A 8 8.67 0.94 19.24
C ASP A 8 8.84 2.46 19.31
N VAL A 9 7.78 3.13 19.75
CA VAL A 9 7.68 4.60 19.77
C VAL A 9 8.64 5.18 20.81
N ASP A 10 8.90 4.46 21.90
CA ASP A 10 9.85 4.90 22.94
C ASP A 10 11.28 5.03 22.39
N LYS A 11 11.60 4.31 21.31
CA LYS A 11 12.88 4.40 20.60
C LYS A 11 12.86 5.42 19.46
N CYS A 12 11.69 5.85 19.00
CA CYS A 12 11.61 6.73 17.84
C CYS A 12 11.98 8.17 18.20
N VAL A 13 13.07 8.67 17.61
CA VAL A 13 13.52 10.06 17.77
C VAL A 13 13.01 11.00 16.68
N GLY A 14 12.14 10.52 15.79
CA GLY A 14 11.55 11.33 14.73
C GLY A 14 12.55 11.86 13.69
N CYS A 15 13.60 11.12 13.36
CA CYS A 15 14.65 11.57 12.44
C CYS A 15 14.29 11.52 10.94
N HIS A 16 13.11 10.99 10.58
CA HIS A 16 12.64 10.82 9.19
C HIS A 16 13.51 9.95 8.25
N ALA A 17 14.59 9.32 8.73
CA ALA A 17 15.44 8.45 7.90
C ALA A 17 14.65 7.34 7.20
N CYS A 18 13.68 6.74 7.91
CA CYS A 18 12.77 5.73 7.36
C CYS A 18 11.91 6.21 6.17
N VAL A 19 11.54 7.49 6.15
CA VAL A 19 10.78 8.11 5.06
C VAL A 19 11.69 8.24 3.84
N ILE A 20 12.86 8.85 4.03
CA ILE A 20 13.85 9.09 2.95
C ILE A 20 14.36 7.79 2.35
N ALA A 21 14.69 6.79 3.16
CA ALA A 21 15.14 5.49 2.67
C ALA A 21 14.06 4.80 1.83
N CYS A 22 12.80 4.91 2.22
CA CYS A 22 11.70 4.33 1.45
C CYS A 22 11.50 5.05 0.11
N LYS A 23 11.66 6.39 0.06
CA LYS A 23 11.64 7.12 -1.21
C LYS A 23 12.78 6.71 -2.12
N ALA A 24 13.99 6.67 -1.59
CA ALA A 24 15.19 6.34 -2.36
C ALA A 24 15.15 4.92 -2.91
N GLU A 25 14.71 3.95 -2.10
CA GLU A 25 14.62 2.54 -2.49
C GLU A 25 13.60 2.30 -3.61
N TRP A 26 12.49 3.03 -3.61
CA TRP A 26 11.33 2.75 -4.48
C TRP A 26 11.00 3.87 -5.45
N GLU A 27 11.90 4.84 -5.59
CA GLU A 27 11.75 6.02 -6.46
C GLU A 27 10.40 6.72 -6.24
N VAL A 28 9.99 6.85 -4.97
CA VAL A 28 8.72 7.51 -4.63
C VAL A 28 8.84 9.00 -4.96
N PRO A 29 7.88 9.59 -5.71
CA PRO A 29 7.92 11.02 -6.04
C PRO A 29 8.04 11.91 -4.81
N THR A 30 8.70 13.05 -4.95
CA THR A 30 9.09 13.91 -3.82
C THR A 30 7.88 14.44 -3.03
N GLN A 31 6.73 14.59 -3.67
CA GLN A 31 5.47 15.04 -3.06
C GLN A 31 4.70 13.94 -2.29
N PHE A 32 5.10 12.67 -2.40
CA PHE A 32 4.40 11.54 -1.79
C PHE A 32 5.28 10.74 -0.86
N ASP A 33 4.65 10.01 0.06
CA ASP A 33 5.31 9.22 1.10
C ASP A 33 4.62 7.87 1.25
N ARG A 34 5.38 6.77 1.23
CA ARG A 34 4.87 5.42 1.57
C ARG A 34 4.82 5.16 3.08
N ASN A 35 5.55 5.95 3.86
CA ASN A 35 5.55 5.97 5.32
C ASN A 35 5.82 7.40 5.80
N TRP A 36 5.37 7.76 6.99
CA TRP A 36 5.48 9.10 7.55
C TRP A 36 5.98 9.08 8.99
N VAL A 37 6.28 10.26 9.52
CA VAL A 37 6.53 10.52 10.93
C VAL A 37 5.83 11.84 11.29
N HIS A 38 4.80 11.77 12.12
CA HIS A 38 4.12 12.95 12.65
C HIS A 38 4.57 13.23 14.08
N ARG A 39 4.60 14.50 14.48
CA ARG A 39 4.82 14.87 15.87
C ARG A 39 3.47 14.99 16.57
N LEU A 40 3.31 14.33 17.71
CA LEU A 40 2.11 14.39 18.55
C LEU A 40 2.42 15.12 19.85
N GLY A 41 1.44 15.88 20.33
CA GLY A 41 1.60 16.73 21.52
C GLY A 41 2.50 17.97 21.28
N PRO A 42 2.90 18.68 22.35
CA PRO A 42 2.64 18.37 23.75
C PRO A 42 1.14 18.40 24.09
N SER A 43 0.66 17.41 24.85
CA SER A 43 -0.73 17.36 25.31
C SER A 43 -0.83 16.64 26.65
N LEU A 44 -1.84 17.01 27.44
CA LEU A 44 -2.11 16.35 28.72
C LEU A 44 -2.74 14.98 28.46
N THR A 45 -2.14 13.94 29.03
CA THR A 45 -2.62 12.55 28.99
C THR A 45 -2.96 12.08 30.39
N SER A 46 -3.50 10.87 30.52
CA SER A 46 -3.71 10.21 31.81
C SER A 46 -2.43 9.92 32.60
N ASP A 47 -1.25 10.07 31.97
CA ASP A 47 0.08 9.88 32.56
C ASP A 47 0.85 11.21 32.71
N GLY A 48 0.16 12.35 32.54
CA GLY A 48 0.76 13.68 32.57
C GLY A 48 1.03 14.26 31.19
N MET A 49 1.88 15.29 31.11
CA MET A 49 2.23 15.93 29.84
C MET A 49 3.08 14.99 28.99
N ALA A 50 2.62 14.67 27.78
CA ALA A 50 3.34 13.81 26.84
C ALA A 50 3.58 14.52 25.50
N ALA A 51 4.68 14.17 24.83
CA ALA A 51 4.99 14.57 23.47
C ALA A 51 5.82 13.46 22.82
N THR A 52 5.40 13.01 21.64
CA THR A 52 5.99 11.83 21.00
C THR A 52 5.94 11.93 19.48
N TYR A 53 6.42 10.89 18.80
CA TYR A 53 6.35 10.76 17.36
C TYR A 53 5.41 9.62 16.99
N TYR A 54 4.68 9.80 15.89
CA TYR A 54 3.85 8.79 15.26
C TYR A 54 4.43 8.44 13.89
N PRO A 55 5.30 7.42 13.81
CA PRO A 55 5.70 6.85 12.55
C PRO A 55 4.59 5.93 12.04
N GLY A 56 4.06 6.18 10.85
CA GLY A 56 3.01 5.36 10.24
C GLY A 56 3.35 4.92 8.82
N LEU A 57 2.58 3.96 8.32
CA LEU A 57 2.63 3.42 6.97
C LEU A 57 1.34 2.63 6.70
N CYS A 58 1.27 1.91 5.57
CA CYS A 58 0.18 0.95 5.36
C CYS A 58 0.16 -0.12 6.46
N ASN A 59 -1.01 -0.35 7.04
CA ASN A 59 -1.19 -1.32 8.12
C ASN A 59 -1.26 -2.78 7.65
N HIS A 60 -1.35 -3.02 6.33
CA HIS A 60 -1.60 -4.34 5.74
C HIS A 60 -2.72 -5.09 6.48
N CYS A 61 -3.91 -4.48 6.55
CA CYS A 61 -5.06 -4.88 7.40
C CYS A 61 -5.62 -6.30 7.12
N GLU A 62 -6.35 -6.88 8.08
CA GLU A 62 -6.96 -8.23 7.92
C GLU A 62 -8.01 -8.18 6.85
N ILE A 63 -8.84 -7.14 7.01
CA ILE A 63 -10.00 -6.81 6.24
C ILE A 63 -9.60 -5.56 5.47
N PRO A 64 -8.77 -5.70 4.42
CA PRO A 64 -8.31 -4.55 3.68
C PRO A 64 -9.46 -4.01 2.83
N VAL A 65 -10.19 -3.04 3.38
CA VAL A 65 -11.31 -2.36 2.69
C VAL A 65 -10.93 -1.73 1.35
N CYS A 66 -9.64 -1.50 1.13
CA CYS A 66 -9.07 -1.05 -0.12
C CYS A 66 -9.03 -2.12 -1.23
N VAL A 67 -9.17 -3.41 -0.91
CA VAL A 67 -9.17 -4.53 -1.88
C VAL A 67 -10.51 -4.67 -2.61
N PRO A 68 -11.66 -4.87 -1.93
CA PRO A 68 -12.92 -5.15 -2.61
C PRO A 68 -13.47 -3.97 -3.41
N VAL A 69 -12.99 -2.75 -3.16
CA VAL A 69 -13.39 -1.54 -3.90
C VAL A 69 -12.64 -1.39 -5.24
N CYS A 70 -11.67 -2.25 -5.53
CA CYS A 70 -10.86 -2.13 -6.74
C CYS A 70 -11.67 -2.55 -7.97
N PRO A 71 -11.92 -1.64 -8.94
CA PRO A 71 -12.65 -1.94 -10.15
C PRO A 71 -11.69 -2.33 -11.28
N ALA A 72 -10.49 -2.83 -11.02
CA ALA A 72 -9.66 -3.34 -12.11
C ALA A 72 -10.15 -4.73 -12.49
N ASP A 73 -9.99 -5.11 -13.76
CA ASP A 73 -10.45 -6.40 -14.24
C ASP A 73 -9.79 -7.54 -13.46
N PRO A 74 -10.58 -8.51 -12.98
CA PRO A 74 -10.07 -9.61 -12.19
C PRO A 74 -9.26 -10.57 -13.05
N VAL A 75 -8.24 -11.18 -12.45
CA VAL A 75 -7.46 -12.26 -13.05
C VAL A 75 -7.21 -13.36 -12.03
N ASN A 76 -7.09 -14.60 -12.49
CA ASN A 76 -6.73 -15.73 -11.65
C ASN A 76 -5.21 -15.76 -11.45
N VAL A 77 -4.75 -15.67 -10.20
CA VAL A 77 -3.34 -15.76 -9.85
C VAL A 77 -3.11 -16.93 -8.92
N THR A 78 -2.06 -17.71 -9.20
CA THR A 78 -1.61 -18.80 -8.34
C THR A 78 -0.51 -18.30 -7.42
N PHE A 79 -0.80 -18.25 -6.13
CA PHE A 79 0.14 -17.94 -5.08
C PHE A 79 0.83 -19.21 -4.60
N LYS A 80 2.07 -19.09 -4.15
CA LYS A 80 2.83 -20.17 -3.54
C LYS A 80 3.39 -19.69 -2.20
N ASP A 81 3.13 -20.44 -1.15
CA ASP A 81 3.75 -20.21 0.15
C ASP A 81 5.25 -20.51 0.07
N ALA A 82 6.08 -19.54 0.42
CA ALA A 82 7.53 -19.71 0.48
C ALA A 82 7.96 -20.75 1.51
N LYS A 83 7.19 -20.92 2.61
CA LYS A 83 7.53 -21.82 3.72
C LYS A 83 7.08 -23.26 3.48
N THR A 84 5.80 -23.45 3.14
CA THR A 84 5.22 -24.80 2.99
C THR A 84 5.20 -25.31 1.55
N GLY A 85 5.40 -24.43 0.56
CA GLY A 85 5.24 -24.77 -0.85
C GLY A 85 3.78 -24.94 -1.29
N LYS A 86 2.81 -24.79 -0.37
CA LYS A 86 1.38 -24.86 -0.67
C LYS A 86 1.00 -23.81 -1.71
N THR A 87 0.15 -24.17 -2.65
CA THR A 87 -0.38 -23.24 -3.65
C THR A 87 -1.86 -22.97 -3.44
N VAL A 88 -2.30 -21.78 -3.84
CA VAL A 88 -3.71 -21.42 -3.93
C VAL A 88 -3.91 -20.53 -5.14
N THR A 89 -4.94 -20.81 -5.94
CA THR A 89 -5.37 -19.94 -7.03
C THR A 89 -6.57 -19.14 -6.56
N MET A 90 -6.53 -17.82 -6.71
CA MET A 90 -7.64 -16.94 -6.40
C MET A 90 -7.76 -15.83 -7.42
N GLU A 91 -8.99 -15.37 -7.59
CA GLU A 91 -9.30 -14.22 -8.43
C GLU A 91 -8.93 -12.92 -7.70
N ILE A 92 -8.16 -12.06 -8.35
CA ILE A 92 -7.72 -10.77 -7.81
C ILE A 92 -7.86 -9.64 -8.82
N SER A 93 -8.20 -8.45 -8.34
CA SER A 93 -8.04 -7.19 -9.09
C SER A 93 -6.62 -6.63 -8.91
N ALA A 94 -6.40 -5.36 -9.28
CA ALA A 94 -5.09 -4.71 -9.21
C ALA A 94 -4.56 -4.49 -7.79
N THR A 95 -5.38 -4.65 -6.75
CA THR A 95 -4.91 -4.72 -5.37
C THR A 95 -5.51 -5.94 -4.69
N TRP A 96 -4.70 -6.63 -3.89
CA TRP A 96 -5.09 -7.90 -3.25
C TRP A 96 -4.42 -8.03 -1.89
N LYS A 97 -4.88 -9.00 -1.10
CA LYS A 97 -4.16 -9.50 0.08
C LYS A 97 -3.54 -10.83 -0.29
N ASP A 98 -2.24 -10.96 -0.08
CA ASP A 98 -1.56 -12.23 -0.25
C ASP A 98 -2.09 -13.26 0.76
N PRO A 99 -2.56 -14.43 0.30
CA PRO A 99 -3.23 -15.41 1.16
C PRO A 99 -2.26 -16.14 2.10
N PHE A 100 -0.96 -16.07 1.85
CA PHE A 100 0.03 -16.75 2.67
C PHE A 100 0.76 -15.79 3.57
N ASN A 101 1.26 -14.68 3.03
CA ASN A 101 2.15 -13.75 3.74
C ASN A 101 1.42 -12.59 4.45
N GLY A 102 0.11 -12.45 4.23
CA GLY A 102 -0.73 -11.45 4.88
C GLY A 102 -0.61 -10.05 4.31
N THR A 103 0.35 -9.80 3.41
CA THR A 103 0.58 -8.45 2.90
C THR A 103 -0.46 -8.04 1.86
N VAL A 104 -1.02 -6.85 2.04
CA VAL A 104 -1.79 -6.18 0.98
C VAL A 104 -0.84 -5.64 -0.09
N GLN A 105 -1.08 -5.93 -1.36
CA GLN A 105 -0.22 -5.57 -2.49
C GLN A 105 -0.99 -4.85 -3.60
N VAL A 106 -0.25 -4.26 -4.54
CA VAL A 106 -0.76 -3.55 -5.71
C VAL A 106 0.05 -3.95 -6.94
N ASP A 107 -0.66 -4.22 -8.01
CA ASP A 107 -0.15 -4.39 -9.35
C ASP A 107 -0.36 -3.04 -10.06
N ARG A 108 0.74 -2.33 -10.29
CA ARG A 108 0.71 -0.99 -10.91
C ARG A 108 0.38 -1.09 -12.40
N GLU A 109 0.68 -2.19 -13.07
CA GLU A 109 0.37 -2.32 -14.49
C GLU A 109 -1.14 -2.40 -14.70
N ARG A 110 -1.84 -3.21 -13.89
CA ARG A 110 -3.31 -3.35 -13.95
C ARG A 110 -4.09 -2.25 -13.25
N CYS A 111 -3.43 -1.34 -12.52
CA CYS A 111 -4.11 -0.24 -11.86
C CYS A 111 -4.61 0.77 -12.90
N ILE A 112 -5.91 1.13 -12.84
CA ILE A 112 -6.54 2.11 -13.74
C ILE A 112 -6.62 3.54 -13.18
N GLY A 113 -6.04 3.79 -12.00
CA GLY A 113 -5.94 5.14 -11.44
C GLY A 113 -7.23 5.73 -10.87
N CYS A 114 -8.23 4.91 -10.56
CA CYS A 114 -9.55 5.40 -10.15
C CYS A 114 -9.63 6.03 -8.74
N GLY A 115 -8.62 5.86 -7.88
CA GLY A 115 -8.60 6.44 -6.53
C GLY A 115 -9.45 5.72 -5.47
N ALA A 116 -10.34 4.79 -5.84
CA ALA A 116 -11.31 4.19 -4.90
C ALA A 116 -10.65 3.53 -3.67
N CYS A 117 -9.54 2.82 -3.90
CA CYS A 117 -8.80 2.16 -2.82
C CYS A 117 -8.03 3.13 -1.91
N ALA A 118 -7.67 4.32 -2.41
CA ALA A 118 -7.10 5.39 -1.61
C ALA A 118 -8.18 6.05 -0.76
N GLU A 119 -9.33 6.40 -1.35
CA GLU A 119 -10.50 6.94 -0.64
C GLU A 119 -11.04 5.97 0.42
N ALA A 120 -10.92 4.66 0.20
CA ALA A 120 -11.37 3.65 1.15
C ALA A 120 -10.41 3.45 2.35
N CYS A 121 -9.16 3.91 2.26
CA CYS A 121 -8.19 3.66 3.31
C CYS A 121 -8.41 4.60 4.50
N PRO A 122 -8.78 4.11 5.70
CA PRO A 122 -9.00 4.98 6.85
C PRO A 122 -7.71 5.58 7.42
N TYR A 123 -6.54 5.17 6.92
CA TYR A 123 -5.23 5.58 7.41
C TYR A 123 -4.49 6.48 6.42
N ASP A 124 -5.13 6.88 5.31
CA ASP A 124 -4.53 7.67 4.23
C ASP A 124 -3.20 7.11 3.71
N ALA A 125 -3.02 5.79 3.80
CA ALA A 125 -1.75 5.11 3.49
C ALA A 125 -1.55 4.81 1.99
N ARG A 126 -2.37 5.41 1.12
CA ARG A 126 -2.41 5.21 -0.32
C ARG A 126 -2.54 6.56 -1.00
N PHE A 127 -1.79 6.77 -2.07
CA PHE A 127 -1.90 7.96 -2.92
C PHE A 127 -1.98 7.56 -4.39
N ILE A 128 -2.52 8.45 -5.22
CA ILE A 128 -2.48 8.30 -6.68
C ILE A 128 -1.34 9.15 -7.21
N ASP A 129 -0.40 8.52 -7.88
CA ASP A 129 0.64 9.20 -8.62
C ASP A 129 0.16 9.44 -10.06
N GLU A 130 -0.30 10.66 -10.30
CA GLU A 130 -0.79 11.12 -11.60
C GLU A 130 0.33 11.30 -12.63
N SER A 131 1.61 11.34 -12.20
CA SER A 131 2.74 11.41 -13.14
C SER A 131 2.91 10.13 -13.97
N LEU A 132 2.27 9.04 -13.52
CA LEU A 132 2.26 7.72 -14.16
C LEU A 132 0.99 7.48 -14.97
N LYS A 133 0.32 8.56 -15.39
CA LYS A 133 -0.81 8.49 -16.28
C LYS A 133 -0.36 7.94 -17.63
N ASP A 134 -1.13 6.99 -18.15
CA ASP A 134 -0.90 6.35 -19.45
C ASP A 134 -2.26 6.05 -20.11
N ASP A 135 -2.26 5.35 -21.25
CA ASP A 135 -3.48 5.03 -22.00
C ASP A 135 -4.42 4.05 -21.29
N THR A 136 -3.92 3.38 -20.26
CA THR A 136 -4.63 2.36 -19.46
C THR A 136 -4.99 2.89 -18.07
N SER A 137 -4.58 4.12 -17.73
CA SER A 137 -4.70 4.60 -16.35
C SER A 137 -4.64 6.11 -16.19
N LEU A 138 -5.47 6.65 -15.29
CA LEU A 138 -5.44 8.06 -14.90
C LEU A 138 -4.34 8.43 -13.87
N GLY A 139 -3.29 7.62 -13.78
CA GLY A 139 -2.30 7.63 -12.69
C GLY A 139 -2.26 6.28 -11.99
N LYS A 140 -1.26 5.98 -11.17
CA LYS A 140 -1.16 4.66 -10.53
C LYS A 140 -1.22 4.81 -9.01
N VAL A 141 -1.95 3.92 -8.33
CA VAL A 141 -1.95 3.92 -6.87
C VAL A 141 -0.62 3.38 -6.35
N ASP A 142 -0.11 4.00 -5.29
CA ASP A 142 1.05 3.52 -4.58
C ASP A 142 0.85 3.58 -3.05
N LYS A 143 1.62 2.74 -2.34
CA LYS A 143 1.59 2.57 -0.87
C LYS A 143 2.81 1.79 -0.39
N CYS A 144 3.00 1.68 0.92
CA CYS A 144 3.94 0.71 1.46
C CYS A 144 3.61 -0.72 1.02
N THR A 145 4.64 -1.47 0.62
CA THR A 145 4.57 -2.87 0.16
C THR A 145 5.33 -3.81 1.09
N TYR A 146 5.75 -3.36 2.28
CA TYR A 146 6.73 -4.05 3.14
C TYR A 146 8.03 -4.44 2.44
N CYS A 147 8.37 -3.74 1.35
CA CYS A 147 9.55 -4.02 0.55
C CYS A 147 9.63 -5.50 0.15
N MET A 148 8.49 -6.13 -0.21
CA MET A 148 8.45 -7.57 -0.50
C MET A 148 9.54 -8.07 -1.46
N PRO A 149 9.97 -7.35 -2.50
CA PRO A 149 11.11 -7.80 -3.32
C PRO A 149 12.41 -7.93 -2.53
N ARG A 150 12.73 -6.99 -1.63
CA ARG A 150 13.89 -7.10 -0.71
C ARG A 150 13.75 -8.29 0.23
N VAL A 151 12.56 -8.45 0.81
CA VAL A 151 12.27 -9.56 1.74
C VAL A 151 12.41 -10.92 1.06
N ALA A 152 12.02 -11.03 -0.22
CA ALA A 152 12.19 -12.24 -1.01
C ALA A 152 13.68 -12.61 -1.23
N GLU A 153 14.57 -11.63 -1.19
CA GLU A 153 16.03 -11.81 -1.25
C GLU A 153 16.69 -11.96 0.13
N GLY A 154 15.90 -12.04 1.21
CA GLY A 154 16.39 -12.16 2.58
C GLY A 154 16.89 -10.84 3.19
N LEU A 155 16.57 -9.70 2.57
CA LEU A 155 16.91 -8.37 3.08
C LEU A 155 15.78 -7.78 3.92
N GLU A 156 16.12 -6.91 4.86
CA GLU A 156 15.13 -6.14 5.60
C GLU A 156 14.47 -5.05 4.73
N PRO A 157 13.24 -4.62 5.06
CA PRO A 157 12.66 -3.43 4.48
C PRO A 157 13.58 -2.21 4.68
N ALA A 158 13.70 -1.35 3.67
CA ALA A 158 14.63 -0.20 3.71
C ALA A 158 14.40 0.71 4.93
N CYS A 159 13.14 0.90 5.34
CA CYS A 159 12.79 1.68 6.52
C CYS A 159 13.21 1.05 7.86
N VAL A 160 13.37 -0.28 7.90
CA VAL A 160 13.87 -1.03 9.06
C VAL A 160 15.39 -0.96 9.07
N GLN A 161 16.03 -1.29 7.95
CA GLN A 161 17.49 -1.30 7.83
C GLN A 161 18.14 0.05 8.16
N THR A 162 17.51 1.17 7.78
CA THR A 162 18.03 2.52 8.06
C THR A 162 17.78 3.00 9.50
N CYS A 163 16.93 2.31 10.26
CA CYS A 163 16.47 2.79 11.55
C CYS A 163 17.54 2.62 12.63
N LEU A 164 18.40 3.62 12.81
CA LEU A 164 19.49 3.59 13.79
C LEU A 164 19.04 3.31 15.23
N ALA A 165 17.85 3.81 15.61
CA ALA A 165 17.29 3.56 16.93
C ALA A 165 16.63 2.18 17.08
N ARG A 166 16.53 1.39 15.99
CA ARG A 166 15.78 0.13 15.92
C ARG A 166 14.34 0.25 16.45
N ALA A 167 13.71 1.38 16.13
CA ALA A 167 12.31 1.63 16.43
C ALA A 167 11.38 0.82 15.53
N ARG A 168 11.77 0.59 14.26
CA ARG A 168 11.01 -0.25 13.31
C ARG A 168 11.61 -1.65 13.31
N ILE A 169 10.77 -2.66 13.52
CA ILE A 169 11.16 -4.08 13.59
C ILE A 169 10.22 -4.87 12.68
N PHE A 170 10.73 -5.72 11.81
CA PHE A 170 9.94 -6.48 10.84
C PHE A 170 10.21 -7.98 10.96
N GLY A 171 9.20 -8.83 10.73
CA GLY A 171 9.37 -10.27 10.83
C GLY A 171 8.08 -11.06 10.64
N ASP A 172 8.16 -12.37 10.89
CA ASP A 172 7.05 -13.32 10.82
C ASP A 172 6.28 -13.38 12.15
N LEU A 173 5.02 -12.95 12.15
CA LEU A 173 4.08 -13.03 13.28
C LEU A 173 3.66 -14.48 13.59
N ASP A 174 3.77 -15.41 12.64
CA ASP A 174 3.48 -16.83 12.89
C ASP A 174 4.62 -17.52 13.65
N ASP A 175 5.84 -16.98 13.61
CA ASP A 175 6.97 -17.52 14.35
C ASP A 175 6.95 -16.99 15.80
N PRO A 176 6.67 -17.84 16.80
CA PRO A 176 6.62 -17.41 18.19
C PRO A 176 7.96 -16.90 18.74
N ASN A 177 9.09 -17.19 18.05
CA ASN A 177 10.42 -16.76 18.45
C ASN A 177 10.88 -15.48 17.73
N SER A 178 10.12 -14.97 16.75
CA SER A 178 10.47 -13.73 16.06
C SER A 178 10.37 -12.52 16.99
N GLU A 179 11.19 -11.50 16.75
CA GLU A 179 11.17 -10.27 17.54
C GLU A 179 9.77 -9.61 17.52
N VAL A 180 9.12 -9.58 16.36
CA VAL A 180 7.77 -9.02 16.20
C VAL A 180 6.73 -9.76 17.04
N SER A 181 6.74 -11.10 17.05
CA SER A 181 5.81 -11.90 17.86
C SER A 181 6.02 -11.69 19.36
N GLN A 182 7.25 -11.46 19.80
CA GLN A 182 7.57 -11.18 21.19
C GLN A 182 7.04 -9.81 21.64
N TYR A 183 7.09 -8.80 20.78
CA TYR A 183 6.49 -7.49 21.04
C TYR A 183 4.96 -7.57 21.13
N VAL A 184 4.30 -8.29 20.22
CA VAL A 184 2.84 -8.51 20.29
C VAL A 184 2.47 -9.22 21.60
N LYS A 185 3.19 -10.29 21.98
CA LYS A 185 2.98 -10.98 23.27
C LYS A 185 3.14 -10.06 24.49
N LYS A 186 4.02 -9.06 24.41
CA LYS A 186 4.24 -8.05 25.47
C LYS A 186 3.20 -6.93 25.48
N GLY A 187 2.21 -6.98 24.58
CA GLY A 187 1.11 -6.02 24.54
C GLY A 187 1.28 -4.91 23.50
N ALA A 188 2.11 -5.09 22.48
CA ALA A 188 2.07 -4.20 21.32
C ALA A 188 0.68 -4.28 20.67
N VAL A 189 0.12 -3.12 20.34
CA VAL A 189 -1.25 -2.96 19.81
C VAL A 189 -1.20 -2.19 18.51
N GLY A 190 -2.03 -2.55 17.54
CA GLY A 190 -2.16 -1.69 16.37
C GLY A 190 -3.20 -0.60 16.56
N LEU A 191 -3.11 0.44 15.74
CA LEU A 191 -3.96 1.63 15.85
C LEU A 191 -5.30 1.39 15.18
N THR A 192 -6.34 1.30 16.00
CA THR A 192 -7.71 1.03 15.56
C THR A 192 -8.68 1.70 16.53
N SER A 193 -9.84 2.10 16.02
CA SER A 193 -10.97 2.56 16.85
C SER A 193 -12.10 1.54 16.82
N LYS A 194 -13.11 1.74 17.67
CA LYS A 194 -14.34 0.93 17.64
C LYS A 194 -15.11 1.07 16.31
N ALA A 195 -14.99 2.20 15.62
CA ALA A 195 -15.66 2.41 14.34
C ALA A 195 -14.87 1.77 13.17
N VAL A 196 -13.55 1.68 13.30
CA VAL A 196 -12.64 1.18 12.27
C VAL A 196 -12.14 -0.22 12.67
N GLN A 197 -13.05 -1.17 12.93
CA GLN A 197 -12.72 -2.55 13.31
C GLN A 197 -12.33 -3.43 12.11
N ILE A 198 -11.48 -2.92 11.22
CA ILE A 198 -10.88 -3.69 10.12
C ILE A 198 -9.50 -4.27 10.50
N GLY A 199 -9.14 -4.01 11.76
CA GLY A 199 -7.99 -4.45 12.50
C GLY A 199 -6.65 -3.92 11.97
N PRO A 200 -5.59 -3.95 12.78
CA PRO A 200 -4.21 -3.85 12.32
C PRO A 200 -3.59 -5.25 12.15
N HIS A 201 -3.18 -5.63 10.93
CA HIS A 201 -2.77 -7.02 10.64
C HIS A 201 -1.39 -7.17 10.05
N GLY A 202 -0.69 -6.06 9.87
CA GLY A 202 0.76 -6.03 9.76
C GLY A 202 1.43 -5.01 10.67
N LEU A 203 0.74 -4.00 11.23
CA LEU A 203 1.41 -2.90 11.95
C LEU A 203 0.96 -2.75 13.40
N TYR A 204 1.91 -2.83 14.32
CA TYR A 204 1.70 -2.70 15.76
C TYR A 204 2.64 -1.66 16.37
N TYR A 205 2.23 -1.12 17.51
CA TYR A 205 2.95 -0.09 18.25
C TYR A 205 3.22 -0.56 19.67
N ALA A 206 4.42 -0.24 20.16
CA ALA A 206 4.81 -0.43 21.55
C ALA A 206 5.32 0.90 22.11
N SER A 207 4.85 1.29 23.29
CA SER A 207 5.28 2.51 23.97
C SER A 207 4.82 2.54 25.43
N LYS A 208 5.29 3.52 26.19
CA LYS A 208 4.73 3.92 27.49
C LYS A 208 3.28 4.42 27.37
N LYS A 209 2.58 4.43 28.51
CA LYS A 209 1.14 4.72 28.60
C LYS A 209 0.77 6.09 28.01
N GLY A 210 1.47 7.16 28.38
CA GLY A 210 1.16 8.52 27.88
C GLY A 210 1.31 8.65 26.36
N ASP A 211 2.40 8.14 25.80
CA ASP A 211 2.66 8.18 24.35
C ASP A 211 1.65 7.32 23.57
N MET A 212 1.31 6.14 24.10
CA MET A 212 0.25 5.32 23.52
C MET A 212 -1.10 6.03 23.49
N GLU A 213 -1.43 6.82 24.52
CA GLU A 213 -2.68 7.59 24.54
C GLU A 213 -2.73 8.61 23.40
N LEU A 214 -1.63 9.34 23.15
CA LEU A 214 -1.53 10.26 22.01
C LEU A 214 -1.68 9.54 20.67
N LEU A 215 -1.04 8.38 20.50
CA LEU A 215 -1.17 7.59 19.28
C LEU A 215 -2.60 7.09 19.05
N MET A 216 -3.29 6.65 20.10
CA MET A 216 -4.68 6.16 19.99
C MET A 216 -5.66 7.29 19.64
N GLN A 217 -5.38 8.52 20.07
CA GLN A 217 -6.14 9.71 19.64
C GLN A 217 -5.93 10.01 18.14
N ALA A 218 -4.76 9.68 17.59
CA ALA A 218 -4.45 9.83 16.16
C ALA A 218 -5.03 8.70 15.29
N ALA A 219 -5.60 7.64 15.87
CA ALA A 219 -6.27 6.59 15.11
C ALA A 219 -7.55 7.13 14.44
N PRO A 220 -7.92 6.63 13.25
CA PRO A 220 -9.13 7.06 12.57
C PRO A 220 -10.38 6.71 13.38
N GLN A 221 -11.26 7.69 13.55
CA GLN A 221 -12.47 7.56 14.38
C GLN A 221 -13.71 7.13 13.60
N GLU A 222 -13.65 7.13 12.27
CA GLU A 222 -14.75 6.74 11.38
C GLU A 222 -14.22 6.05 10.12
N MET A 223 -15.09 5.27 9.47
CA MET A 223 -14.78 4.68 8.16
C MET A 223 -15.04 5.72 7.04
N PRO A 224 -14.12 5.85 6.06
CA PRO A 224 -14.33 6.71 4.91
C PRO A 224 -15.57 6.30 4.09
N LYS A 225 -16.27 7.29 3.53
CA LYS A 225 -17.37 7.07 2.58
C LYS A 225 -16.79 7.02 1.17
N VAL A 226 -16.75 5.82 0.58
CA VAL A 226 -16.24 5.60 -0.78
C VAL A 226 -17.32 5.89 -1.81
N SER A 227 -17.04 6.73 -2.80
CA SER A 227 -17.95 7.00 -3.92
C SER A 227 -17.59 6.15 -5.14
N LEU A 228 -18.32 5.05 -5.35
CA LEU A 228 -18.09 4.16 -6.49
C LEU A 228 -18.42 4.82 -7.86
N ARG A 229 -19.09 5.98 -7.88
CA ARG A 229 -19.39 6.70 -9.13
C ARG A 229 -18.12 7.10 -9.87
N ARG A 230 -17.11 7.59 -9.15
CA ARG A 230 -15.82 7.97 -9.73
C ARG A 230 -15.14 6.74 -10.34
N SER A 231 -15.18 5.62 -9.63
CA SER A 231 -14.62 4.34 -10.06
C SER A 231 -15.24 3.83 -11.36
N MET A 232 -16.58 3.91 -11.48
CA MET A 232 -17.29 3.52 -12.70
C MET A 232 -16.97 4.44 -13.89
N LEU A 233 -16.94 5.76 -13.66
CA LEU A 233 -16.60 6.72 -14.72
C LEU A 233 -15.17 6.52 -15.23
N THR A 234 -14.20 6.32 -14.33
CA THR A 234 -12.81 6.03 -14.72
C THR A 234 -12.71 4.78 -15.59
N ARG A 235 -13.41 3.69 -15.26
CA ARG A 235 -13.44 2.49 -16.10
C ARG A 235 -13.92 2.80 -17.53
N LEU A 236 -15.03 3.52 -17.66
CA LEU A 236 -15.58 3.89 -18.96
C LEU A 236 -14.62 4.79 -19.75
N THR A 237 -14.01 5.76 -19.09
CA THR A 237 -13.04 6.68 -19.73
C THR A 237 -11.81 5.92 -20.24
N VAL A 238 -11.22 5.06 -19.40
CA VAL A 238 -10.04 4.27 -19.79
C VAL A 238 -10.40 3.34 -20.96
N ALA A 239 -11.51 2.60 -20.88
CA ALA A 239 -11.96 1.72 -21.95
C ALA A 239 -12.19 2.46 -23.29
N ALA A 240 -12.80 3.65 -23.24
CA ALA A 240 -13.01 4.48 -24.42
C ALA A 240 -11.68 4.97 -25.02
N GLN A 241 -10.71 5.37 -24.19
CA GLN A 241 -9.39 5.80 -24.64
C GLN A 241 -8.62 4.68 -25.33
N THR A 242 -8.62 3.48 -24.75
CA THR A 242 -7.95 2.31 -25.34
C THR A 242 -8.55 1.96 -26.70
N HIS A 243 -9.88 1.90 -26.81
CA HIS A 243 -10.55 1.61 -28.08
C HIS A 243 -10.32 2.67 -29.15
N MET A 244 -10.32 3.96 -28.81
CA MET A 244 -10.01 5.02 -29.77
C MET A 244 -8.61 4.89 -30.36
N LYS A 245 -7.63 4.47 -29.54
CA LYS A 245 -6.25 4.27 -30.00
C LYS A 245 -6.11 3.06 -30.91
N GLU A 246 -6.80 1.95 -30.60
CA GLU A 246 -6.86 0.76 -31.47
C GLU A 246 -7.45 1.10 -32.84
N ILE A 247 -8.57 1.85 -32.86
CA ILE A 247 -9.19 2.33 -34.10
C ILE A 247 -8.25 3.27 -34.85
N GLY A 248 -7.56 4.18 -34.15
CA GLY A 248 -6.56 5.07 -34.75
C GLY A 248 -5.39 4.33 -35.38
N LEU A 249 -4.86 3.29 -34.72
CA LEU A 249 -3.81 2.43 -35.28
C LEU A 249 -4.31 1.64 -36.50
N LEU A 250 -5.52 1.09 -36.46
CA LEU A 250 -6.13 0.41 -37.60
C LEU A 250 -6.37 1.37 -38.77
N GLY A 251 -6.77 2.61 -38.50
CA GLY A 251 -6.92 3.66 -39.50
C GLY A 251 -5.59 4.04 -40.16
N LEU A 252 -4.51 4.15 -39.38
CA LEU A 252 -3.16 4.39 -39.89
C LEU A 252 -2.62 3.20 -40.70
N ALA A 253 -2.83 1.97 -40.23
CA ALA A 253 -2.45 0.75 -40.95
C ALA A 253 -3.24 0.60 -42.27
N GLY A 254 -4.54 0.93 -42.25
CA GLY A 254 -5.37 0.98 -43.45
C GLY A 254 -4.92 2.04 -44.44
N GLY A 255 -4.52 3.23 -43.97
CA GLY A 255 -3.96 4.28 -44.82
C GLY A 255 -2.64 3.89 -45.49
N LEU A 256 -1.76 3.18 -44.77
CA LEU A 256 -0.50 2.64 -45.31
C LEU A 256 -0.76 1.54 -46.37
N LEU A 257 -1.75 0.67 -46.14
CA LEU A 257 -2.16 -0.34 -47.13
C LEU A 257 -2.75 0.30 -48.40
N VAL A 258 -3.51 1.38 -48.28
CA VAL A 258 -4.04 2.13 -49.44
C VAL A 258 -2.93 2.81 -50.24
N GLN A 259 -1.89 3.34 -49.57
CA GLN A 259 -0.73 3.91 -50.25
C GLN A 259 0.08 2.85 -51.02
N SER A 260 0.27 1.65 -50.45
CA SER A 260 0.98 0.57 -51.17
C SER A 260 0.20 0.03 -52.37
N VAL A 261 -1.13 0.14 -52.39
CA VAL A 261 -1.95 -0.28 -53.55
C VAL A 261 -1.96 0.78 -54.66
N GLN A 262 -1.78 2.07 -54.32
CA GLN A 262 -1.74 3.15 -55.32
C GLN A 262 -0.41 3.29 -56.07
N ASP A 263 0.68 2.68 -55.57
CA ASP A 263 1.98 2.70 -56.24
C ASP A 263 2.20 1.53 -57.22
N ASP A 264 1.39 0.47 -57.18
CA ASP A 264 1.46 -0.68 -58.10
C ASP A 264 0.67 -0.48 -59.43
N ASP A 265 -0.13 0.59 -59.55
CA ASP A 265 -0.92 0.90 -60.76
C ASP A 265 -0.21 1.90 -61.71
N LYS A 266 1.12 2.08 -61.58
CA LYS A 266 1.95 2.92 -62.45
C LYS A 266 3.10 2.13 -63.10
N GLU A 267 2.76 1.16 -63.94
CA GLU A 267 3.63 0.67 -65.03
C GLU A 267 2.86 0.55 -66.34
#